data_AF-A0A2V9JU70-F1
#
_entry.id   AF-A0A2V9JU70-F1
#
_cell.length_a   1.000
_cell.length_b   1.000
_cell.length_c   1.000
_cell.angle_alpha   90.00
_cell.angle_beta   90.00
_cell.angle_gamma   90.00
#
_symmetry.space_group_name_H-M   'P 1'
#
loop_
_entity.id
_entity.type
_entity.pdbx_description
1 polymer ?
#
loop_
_entity_poly.entity_id
_entity_poly.type
_entity_poly.pdbx_seq_one_letter_code
_entity_poly.pdbx_strand_id
1 'polypeptide(L)'
;MDFVYRHFKPWSRYSNRYAQRRGRKDGAKNIPPPDAEEFADYEMELKNLADENIRRIGAAWAREDRILKKDYCQSLSEFEVSKRDAAPARAAYEQIVSEHREATEEMGKHYGKIQLSPFIYTIIMAIIIVGEIPLNAVVFRIFGEAEVMTYVISLALAVGLPFGAHALGMLLRKEPFKQGVLTTESIFTVFTMVMPLLGIMAVAYVRQKYFESPTVQAASGIRADPAAVTLVFVIINLLIFTVAALASYLTHDPVIDNWRKKLRLATRDLQIRQRRFAEVQERQGRVVSRLERAKAERQNKFDEKKREAEE
;
A
#
# COMPACT_ATOMS: atom_id res chain seq x y z
N MET A 1 -23.93 -28.73 -48.37
CA MET A 1 -24.73 -29.87 -48.84
C MET A 1 -26.07 -29.79 -48.13
N ASP A 2 -27.12 -29.60 -48.92
CA ASP A 2 -28.44 -29.17 -48.47
C ASP A 2 -29.11 -30.14 -47.49
N PHE A 3 -29.72 -29.54 -46.48
CA PHE A 3 -30.60 -30.17 -45.50
C PHE A 3 -31.80 -30.79 -46.22
N VAL A 4 -31.82 -32.12 -46.37
CA VAL A 4 -32.92 -32.87 -47.04
C VAL A 4 -34.09 -33.12 -46.08
N TYR A 5 -34.55 -32.06 -45.39
CA TYR A 5 -35.85 -32.06 -44.71
C TYR A 5 -36.63 -30.77 -44.97
N ARG A 6 -36.37 -30.09 -46.09
CA ARG A 6 -37.43 -29.28 -46.70
C ARG A 6 -38.48 -30.23 -47.25
N HIS A 7 -39.50 -30.49 -46.43
CA HIS A 7 -40.79 -31.07 -46.80
C HIS A 7 -40.65 -32.19 -47.81
N PHE A 8 -40.63 -33.45 -47.37
CA PHE A 8 -40.81 -34.58 -48.30
C PHE A 8 -41.93 -34.20 -49.26
N LYS A 9 -41.56 -33.99 -50.54
CA LYS A 9 -42.52 -33.56 -51.55
C LYS A 9 -43.73 -34.48 -51.44
N PRO A 10 -44.97 -34.03 -51.71
CA PRO A 10 -46.16 -34.86 -51.57
C PRO A 10 -46.09 -36.21 -52.28
N TRP A 11 -45.14 -36.33 -53.22
CA TRP A 11 -44.85 -37.46 -54.09
C TRP A 11 -43.67 -38.33 -53.62
N SER A 12 -43.02 -38.00 -52.50
CA SER A 12 -41.90 -38.75 -51.94
C SER A 12 -42.35 -40.11 -51.39
N ARG A 13 -41.49 -41.12 -51.53
CA ARG A 13 -41.65 -42.45 -50.91
C ARG A 13 -41.67 -42.43 -49.38
N TYR A 14 -41.26 -41.32 -48.77
CA TYR A 14 -41.24 -41.12 -47.33
C TYR A 14 -42.24 -40.06 -46.86
N SER A 15 -43.19 -39.65 -47.72
CA SER A 15 -44.26 -38.73 -47.33
C SER A 15 -45.36 -39.46 -46.54
N ASN A 16 -46.02 -38.76 -45.62
CA ASN A 16 -47.16 -39.31 -44.86
C ASN A 16 -48.25 -39.91 -45.77
N ARG A 17 -48.54 -39.28 -46.91
CA ARG A 17 -49.51 -39.80 -47.89
C ARG A 17 -49.07 -41.12 -48.52
N TYR A 18 -47.78 -41.25 -48.85
CA TYR A 18 -47.23 -42.48 -49.40
C TYR A 18 -47.20 -43.59 -48.35
N ALA A 19 -46.80 -43.28 -47.11
CA ALA A 19 -46.77 -44.22 -46.00
C ALA A 19 -48.17 -44.76 -45.68
N GLN A 20 -49.18 -43.89 -45.60
CA GLN A 20 -50.59 -44.30 -45.43
C GLN A 20 -51.08 -45.20 -46.58
N ARG A 21 -50.71 -44.87 -47.83
CA ARG A 21 -51.07 -45.68 -48.99
C ARG A 21 -50.38 -47.05 -48.97
N ARG A 22 -49.13 -47.12 -48.50
CA ARG A 22 -48.38 -48.37 -48.32
C ARG A 22 -49.00 -49.23 -47.22
N GLY A 23 -49.24 -48.67 -46.04
CA GLY A 23 -49.90 -49.38 -44.94
C GLY A 23 -51.27 -49.96 -45.33
N ARG A 24 -52.09 -49.23 -46.09
CA ARG A 24 -53.35 -49.77 -46.64
C ARG A 24 -53.14 -50.94 -47.60
N LYS A 25 -52.11 -50.89 -48.44
CA LYS A 25 -51.79 -51.96 -49.40
C LYS A 25 -51.25 -53.20 -48.71
N ASP A 26 -50.41 -53.01 -47.70
CA ASP A 26 -49.79 -54.10 -46.95
C ASP A 26 -50.84 -54.77 -46.05
N GLY A 27 -51.72 -53.98 -45.39
CA GLY A 27 -52.88 -54.49 -44.66
C GLY A 27 -53.90 -55.25 -45.53
N ALA A 28 -54.17 -54.79 -46.76
CA ALA A 28 -55.03 -55.52 -47.71
C ALA A 28 -54.44 -56.88 -48.14
N LYS A 29 -53.13 -57.08 -47.96
CA LYS A 29 -52.41 -58.32 -48.27
C LYS A 29 -52.09 -59.15 -47.02
N ASN A 30 -52.55 -58.73 -45.84
CA ASN A 30 -52.19 -59.35 -44.56
C ASN A 30 -50.66 -59.39 -44.32
N ILE A 31 -49.98 -58.29 -44.63
CA ILE A 31 -48.53 -58.11 -44.44
C ILE A 31 -48.31 -57.00 -43.40
N PRO A 32 -47.66 -57.28 -42.25
CA PRO A 32 -47.31 -58.61 -41.78
C PRO A 32 -48.56 -59.36 -41.24
N PRO A 33 -48.50 -60.70 -41.10
CA PRO A 33 -49.53 -61.47 -40.41
C PRO A 33 -49.78 -60.94 -38.97
N PRO A 34 -50.99 -61.09 -38.40
CA PRO A 34 -51.31 -60.57 -37.07
C PRO A 34 -50.47 -61.14 -35.92
N ASP A 35 -49.88 -62.31 -36.13
CA ASP A 35 -49.02 -63.06 -35.21
C ASP A 35 -47.52 -62.91 -35.52
N ALA A 36 -47.17 -62.09 -36.52
CA ALA A 36 -45.77 -61.86 -36.87
C ALA A 36 -45.07 -61.01 -35.80
N GLU A 37 -43.87 -61.44 -35.39
CA GLU A 37 -42.98 -60.67 -34.50
C GLU A 37 -42.27 -59.52 -35.25
N GLU A 38 -42.25 -59.57 -36.58
CA GLU A 38 -41.55 -58.61 -37.43
C GLU A 38 -42.51 -57.64 -38.14
N PHE A 39 -42.06 -56.40 -38.30
CA PHE A 39 -42.78 -55.34 -39.03
C PHE A 39 -42.73 -55.57 -40.55
N ALA A 40 -43.61 -54.90 -41.30
CA ALA A 40 -43.53 -54.93 -42.77
C ALA A 40 -42.19 -54.37 -43.28
N ASP A 41 -41.69 -54.88 -44.42
CA ASP A 41 -40.45 -54.42 -45.05
C ASP A 41 -40.33 -52.90 -45.17
N TYR A 42 -41.44 -52.21 -45.50
CA TYR A 42 -41.47 -50.75 -45.61
C TYR A 42 -41.35 -50.04 -44.25
N GLU A 43 -41.94 -50.60 -43.20
CA GLU A 43 -41.81 -50.08 -41.83
C GLU A 43 -40.38 -50.28 -41.29
N MET A 44 -39.77 -51.43 -41.60
CA MET A 44 -38.36 -51.67 -41.33
C MET A 44 -37.45 -50.73 -42.11
N GLU A 45 -37.76 -50.43 -43.38
CA GLU A 45 -37.06 -49.42 -44.18
C GLU A 45 -37.13 -48.03 -43.52
N LEU A 46 -38.32 -47.61 -43.07
CA LEU A 46 -38.52 -46.34 -42.37
C LEU A 46 -37.77 -46.28 -41.03
N LYS A 47 -37.82 -47.34 -40.24
CA LYS A 47 -37.08 -47.46 -38.98
C LYS A 47 -35.57 -47.37 -39.22
N ASN A 48 -35.05 -48.12 -40.18
CA ASN A 48 -33.62 -48.13 -40.50
C ASN A 48 -33.14 -46.74 -40.97
N LEU A 49 -33.95 -46.05 -41.77
CA LEU A 49 -33.69 -44.67 -42.20
C LEU A 49 -33.68 -43.70 -41.00
N ALA A 50 -34.62 -43.83 -40.08
CA ALA A 50 -34.66 -43.03 -38.85
C ALA A 50 -33.43 -43.30 -37.96
N ASP A 51 -33.07 -44.57 -37.76
CA ASP A 51 -31.90 -44.98 -36.98
C ASP A 51 -30.59 -44.48 -37.62
N GLU A 52 -30.49 -44.46 -38.95
CA GLU A 52 -29.34 -43.89 -39.65
C GLU A 52 -29.28 -42.36 -39.49
N ASN A 53 -30.42 -41.66 -39.60
CA ASN A 53 -30.50 -40.22 -39.38
C ASN A 53 -30.12 -39.82 -37.94
N ILE A 54 -30.64 -40.52 -36.94
CA ILE A 54 -30.31 -40.32 -35.53
C ILE A 54 -28.81 -40.54 -35.31
N ARG A 55 -28.24 -41.62 -35.85
CA ARG A 55 -26.80 -41.90 -35.76
C ARG A 55 -25.97 -40.79 -36.42
N ARG A 56 -26.41 -40.27 -37.56
CA ARG A 56 -25.72 -39.16 -38.27
C ARG A 56 -25.75 -37.86 -37.46
N ILE A 57 -26.91 -37.50 -36.90
CA ILE A 57 -27.05 -36.30 -36.04
C ILE A 57 -26.21 -36.47 -34.78
N GLY A 58 -26.28 -37.63 -34.12
CA GLY A 58 -25.47 -37.95 -32.95
C GLY A 58 -23.97 -37.89 -33.24
N ALA A 59 -23.52 -38.39 -34.39
CA ALA A 59 -22.12 -38.32 -34.81
C ALA A 59 -21.67 -36.88 -35.13
N ALA A 60 -22.55 -36.06 -35.70
CA ALA A 60 -22.30 -34.64 -35.94
C ALA A 60 -22.15 -33.88 -34.62
N TRP A 61 -23.11 -34.06 -33.70
CA TRP A 61 -23.04 -33.52 -32.35
C TRP A 61 -21.77 -33.96 -31.62
N ALA A 62 -21.42 -35.25 -31.65
CA ALA A 62 -20.20 -35.75 -30.99
C ALA A 62 -18.90 -35.15 -31.53
N ARG A 63 -18.89 -34.64 -32.78
CA ARG A 63 -17.74 -33.88 -33.31
C ARG A 63 -17.71 -32.46 -32.77
N GLU A 64 -18.86 -31.78 -32.75
CA GLU A 64 -18.99 -30.40 -32.23
C GLU A 64 -18.77 -30.35 -30.71
N ASP A 65 -19.40 -31.25 -29.94
CA ASP A 65 -19.27 -31.33 -28.49
C ASP A 65 -17.82 -31.56 -28.06
N ARG A 66 -16.99 -32.26 -28.85
CA ARG A 66 -15.57 -32.44 -28.53
C ARG A 66 -14.82 -31.11 -28.43
N ILE A 67 -15.16 -30.15 -29.28
CA ILE A 67 -14.55 -28.81 -29.26
C ILE A 67 -15.12 -28.00 -28.10
N LEU A 68 -16.45 -27.92 -28.00
CA LEU A 68 -17.14 -27.14 -26.96
C LEU A 68 -16.83 -27.64 -25.54
N LYS A 69 -16.73 -28.96 -25.37
CA LYS A 69 -16.35 -29.59 -24.11
C LYS A 69 -14.92 -29.27 -23.73
N LYS A 70 -13.99 -29.20 -24.70
CA LYS A 70 -12.59 -28.81 -24.43
C LYS A 70 -12.54 -27.38 -23.88
N ASP A 71 -13.23 -26.45 -24.52
CA ASP A 71 -13.25 -25.04 -24.10
C ASP A 71 -13.95 -24.84 -22.75
N TYR A 72 -15.04 -25.58 -22.51
CA TYR A 72 -15.69 -25.63 -21.21
C TYR A 72 -14.76 -26.18 -20.11
N CYS A 73 -14.10 -27.32 -20.36
CA CYS A 73 -13.17 -27.91 -19.39
C CYS A 73 -11.97 -27.01 -19.11
N GLN A 74 -11.43 -26.33 -20.13
CA GLN A 74 -10.36 -25.35 -19.96
C GLN A 74 -10.83 -24.18 -19.09
N SER A 75 -11.98 -23.59 -19.41
CA SER A 75 -12.55 -22.47 -18.65
C SER A 75 -12.87 -22.86 -17.19
N LEU A 76 -13.32 -24.10 -16.98
CA LEU A 76 -13.58 -24.64 -15.64
C LEU A 76 -12.28 -24.79 -14.84
N SER A 77 -11.22 -25.31 -15.46
CA SER A 77 -9.90 -25.42 -14.83
C SER A 77 -9.33 -24.04 -14.48
N GLU A 78 -9.43 -23.07 -15.40
CA GLU A 78 -9.02 -21.67 -15.14
C GLU A 78 -9.81 -21.05 -13.98
N PHE A 79 -11.11 -21.35 -13.87
CA PHE A 79 -11.95 -20.88 -12.76
C PHE A 79 -11.52 -21.47 -11.42
N GLU A 80 -11.23 -22.76 -11.37
CA GLU A 80 -10.74 -23.42 -10.16
C GLU A 80 -9.41 -22.82 -9.69
N VAL A 81 -8.47 -22.59 -10.61
CA VAL A 81 -7.18 -21.93 -10.31
C VAL A 81 -7.43 -20.52 -9.78
N SER A 82 -8.25 -19.72 -10.48
CA SER A 82 -8.58 -18.36 -10.04
C SER A 82 -9.24 -18.32 -8.67
N LYS A 83 -10.08 -19.31 -8.34
CA LYS A 83 -10.72 -19.41 -7.02
C LYS A 83 -9.71 -19.73 -5.92
N ARG A 84 -8.72 -20.59 -6.21
CA ARG A 84 -7.62 -20.90 -5.27
C ARG A 84 -6.74 -19.67 -5.01
N ASP A 85 -6.45 -18.88 -6.05
CA ASP A 85 -5.62 -17.66 -5.94
C ASP A 85 -6.34 -16.50 -5.22
N ALA A 86 -7.67 -16.45 -5.28
CA ALA A 86 -8.47 -15.38 -4.68
C ALA A 86 -8.44 -15.37 -3.14
N ALA A 87 -8.47 -16.54 -2.51
CA ALA A 87 -8.46 -16.67 -1.05
C ALA A 87 -7.20 -16.07 -0.38
N PRO A 88 -5.96 -16.44 -0.77
CA PRO A 88 -4.76 -15.86 -0.17
C PRO A 88 -4.61 -14.37 -0.49
N ALA A 89 -5.00 -13.92 -1.69
CA ALA A 89 -4.98 -12.49 -2.03
C ALA A 89 -5.92 -11.67 -1.14
N ARG A 90 -7.13 -12.20 -0.88
CA ARG A 90 -8.10 -11.59 0.03
C ARG A 90 -7.59 -11.56 1.47
N ALA A 91 -7.09 -12.67 1.99
CA ALA A 91 -6.54 -12.76 3.34
C ALA A 91 -5.36 -11.79 3.54
N ALA A 92 -4.46 -11.72 2.55
CA ALA A 92 -3.33 -10.79 2.56
C ALA A 92 -3.76 -9.32 2.53
N TYR A 93 -4.87 -8.99 1.86
CA TYR A 93 -5.46 -7.65 1.85
C TYR A 93 -6.15 -7.33 3.19
N GLU A 94 -6.95 -8.24 3.73
CA GLU A 94 -7.63 -8.04 5.02
C GLU A 94 -6.62 -7.85 6.17
N GLN A 95 -5.53 -8.63 6.17
CA GLN A 95 -4.45 -8.48 7.15
C GLN A 95 -3.78 -7.10 7.09
N ILE A 96 -3.45 -6.58 5.89
CA ILE A 96 -2.79 -5.28 5.80
C ILE A 96 -3.74 -4.13 6.16
N VAL A 97 -5.05 -4.32 5.92
CA VAL A 97 -6.08 -3.36 6.35
C VAL A 97 -6.13 -3.28 7.88
N SER A 98 -6.06 -4.41 8.59
CA SER A 98 -5.99 -4.39 10.05
C SER A 98 -4.68 -3.77 10.56
N GLU A 99 -3.54 -4.12 9.99
CA GLU A 99 -2.24 -3.53 10.37
C GLU A 99 -2.21 -2.00 10.13
N HIS A 100 -2.77 -1.54 9.01
CA HIS A 100 -2.89 -0.11 8.71
C HIS A 100 -3.82 0.59 9.70
N ARG A 101 -4.93 -0.05 10.07
CA ARG A 101 -5.88 0.49 11.06
C ARG A 101 -5.22 0.62 12.43
N GLU A 102 -4.53 -0.42 12.90
CA GLU A 102 -3.77 -0.38 14.16
C GLU A 102 -2.73 0.73 14.16
N ALA A 103 -1.93 0.85 13.09
CA ALA A 103 -0.94 1.92 12.96
C ALA A 103 -1.58 3.32 12.97
N THR A 104 -2.78 3.47 12.39
CA THR A 104 -3.53 4.73 12.37
C THR A 104 -4.07 5.06 13.77
N GLU A 105 -4.64 4.08 14.46
CA GLU A 105 -5.17 4.23 15.83
C GLU A 105 -4.06 4.58 16.83
N GLU A 106 -2.92 3.88 16.78
CA GLU A 106 -1.75 4.18 17.62
C GLU A 106 -1.18 5.57 17.33
N MET A 107 -1.11 5.99 16.07
CA MET A 107 -0.72 7.35 15.73
C MET A 107 -1.74 8.37 16.29
N GLY A 108 -3.04 8.05 16.26
CA GLY A 108 -4.11 8.85 16.83
C GLY A 108 -3.98 9.05 18.35
N LYS A 109 -3.51 8.04 19.10
CA LYS A 109 -3.24 8.15 20.54
C LYS A 109 -2.12 9.15 20.87
N HIS A 110 -1.23 9.41 19.91
CA HIS A 110 -0.15 10.38 20.05
C HIS A 110 -0.52 11.78 19.51
N TYR A 111 -1.72 11.92 18.95
CA TYR A 111 -2.28 13.20 18.50
C TYR A 111 -2.59 14.08 19.71
N GLY A 112 -2.15 15.33 19.70
CA GLY A 112 -2.35 16.28 20.82
C GLY A 112 -1.15 16.48 21.75
N LYS A 113 -0.04 15.74 21.57
CA LYS A 113 1.25 16.16 22.15
C LYS A 113 1.71 17.43 21.45
N ILE A 114 2.11 18.46 22.21
CA ILE A 114 2.68 19.70 21.65
C ILE A 114 3.90 19.31 20.83
N GLN A 115 3.77 19.40 19.50
CA GLN A 115 4.86 19.16 18.57
C GLN A 115 5.14 20.43 17.79
N LEU A 116 6.39 20.85 17.81
CA LEU A 116 6.82 21.94 16.96
C LEU A 116 7.05 21.39 15.54
N SER A 117 6.57 22.12 14.53
CA SER A 117 6.83 21.75 13.14
C SER A 117 8.34 21.77 12.86
N PRO A 118 8.91 20.77 12.16
CA PRO A 118 10.31 20.77 11.77
C PRO A 118 10.74 22.05 11.04
N PHE A 119 9.83 22.65 10.26
CA PHE A 119 10.07 23.91 9.58
C PHE A 119 10.28 25.08 10.54
N ILE A 120 9.43 25.20 11.57
CA ILE A 120 9.56 26.25 12.58
C ILE A 120 10.84 26.04 13.40
N TYR A 121 11.16 24.79 13.73
CA TYR A 121 12.43 24.44 14.37
C TYR A 121 13.62 24.92 13.53
N THR A 122 13.65 24.65 12.23
CA THR A 122 14.72 25.13 11.34
C THR A 122 14.83 26.66 11.34
N ILE A 123 13.71 27.38 11.32
CA ILE A 123 13.71 28.85 11.40
C ILE A 123 14.30 29.32 12.73
N ILE A 124 13.86 28.75 13.87
CA ILE A 124 14.39 29.11 15.20
C ILE A 124 15.90 28.87 15.26
N MET A 125 16.37 27.71 14.80
CA MET A 125 17.80 27.39 14.80
C MET A 125 18.59 28.33 13.89
N ALA A 126 18.06 28.68 12.72
CA ALA A 126 18.71 29.64 11.82
C ALA A 126 18.82 31.04 12.46
N ILE A 127 17.75 31.52 13.11
CA ILE A 127 17.75 32.80 13.83
C ILE A 127 18.77 32.78 14.97
N ILE A 128 18.84 31.69 15.74
CA ILE A 128 19.82 31.55 16.83
C ILE A 128 21.24 31.62 16.26
N ILE A 129 21.59 30.79 15.29
CA ILE A 129 22.95 30.75 14.71
C ILE A 129 23.33 32.12 14.12
N VAL A 130 22.44 32.72 13.33
CA VAL A 130 22.68 34.03 12.70
C VAL A 130 22.73 35.17 13.73
N GLY A 131 21.93 35.10 14.79
CA GLY A 131 21.86 36.12 15.84
C GLY A 131 23.02 36.04 16.83
N GLU A 132 23.56 34.85 17.08
CA GLU A 132 24.62 34.62 18.07
C GLU A 132 25.96 35.22 17.62
N ILE A 133 26.25 35.19 16.31
CA ILE A 133 27.47 35.78 15.73
C ILE A 133 27.56 37.30 15.97
N PRO A 134 26.59 38.14 15.55
CA PRO A 134 26.64 39.59 15.77
C PRO A 134 26.47 39.95 17.24
N LEU A 135 25.65 39.22 18.01
CA LEU A 135 25.48 39.50 19.44
C LEU A 135 26.81 39.31 20.18
N ASN A 136 27.50 38.21 19.93
CA ASN A 136 28.82 37.97 20.50
C ASN A 136 29.85 38.96 19.95
N ALA A 137 29.86 39.26 18.65
CA ALA A 137 30.79 40.22 18.06
C ALA A 137 30.64 41.66 18.59
N VAL A 138 29.41 42.15 18.79
CA VAL A 138 29.16 43.47 19.39
C VAL A 138 29.69 43.51 20.82
N VAL A 139 29.39 42.46 21.59
CA VAL A 139 29.85 42.31 22.96
C VAL A 139 31.39 42.33 23.01
N PHE A 140 32.07 41.54 22.20
CA PHE A 140 33.54 41.52 22.15
C PHE A 140 34.18 42.79 21.57
N ARG A 141 33.54 43.47 20.61
CA ARG A 141 34.02 44.76 20.09
C ARG A 141 33.97 45.87 21.14
N ILE A 142 32.96 45.88 22.00
CA ILE A 142 32.91 46.79 23.16
C ILE A 142 34.10 46.54 24.12
N PHE A 143 34.75 45.38 24.03
CA PHE A 143 35.81 44.94 24.95
C PHE A 143 37.24 45.02 24.39
N GLY A 144 37.44 45.52 23.17
CA GLY A 144 38.76 45.85 22.63
C GLY A 144 39.69 44.65 22.34
N GLU A 145 39.14 43.45 22.16
CA GLU A 145 39.92 42.26 21.76
C GLU A 145 40.49 42.37 20.33
N ALA A 146 41.55 41.60 20.03
CA ALA A 146 42.02 41.40 18.67
C ALA A 146 40.93 40.66 17.86
N GLU A 147 40.43 41.34 16.81
CA GLU A 147 39.21 40.97 16.05
C GLU A 147 39.12 39.47 15.70
N VAL A 148 40.24 38.78 15.44
CA VAL A 148 40.26 37.39 14.99
C VAL A 148 39.85 36.38 16.07
N MET A 149 40.36 36.50 17.30
CA MET A 149 40.06 35.51 18.37
C MET A 149 38.59 35.58 18.79
N THR A 150 38.05 36.80 18.81
CA THR A 150 36.62 37.08 19.00
C THR A 150 35.74 36.32 18.00
N TYR A 151 36.06 36.38 16.70
CA TYR A 151 35.27 35.69 15.67
C TYR A 151 35.33 34.17 15.81
N VAL A 152 36.50 33.61 16.16
CA VAL A 152 36.66 32.16 16.37
C VAL A 152 35.83 31.67 17.55
N ILE A 153 35.90 32.35 18.70
CA ILE A 153 35.11 31.98 19.89
C ILE A 153 33.61 32.18 19.63
N SER A 154 33.23 33.28 18.96
CA SER A 154 31.84 33.55 18.61
C SER A 154 31.27 32.49 17.68
N LEU A 155 32.04 32.03 16.70
CA LEU A 155 31.66 30.94 15.81
C LEU A 155 31.54 29.60 16.56
N ALA A 156 32.48 29.32 17.46
CA ALA A 156 32.45 28.11 18.28
C ALA A 156 31.20 28.06 19.17
N LEU A 157 30.79 29.18 19.76
CA LEU A 157 29.54 29.29 20.53
C LEU A 157 28.31 29.17 19.60
N ALA A 158 28.30 29.93 18.50
CA ALA A 158 27.19 29.95 17.53
C ALA A 158 26.87 28.59 16.89
N VAL A 159 27.84 27.68 16.83
CA VAL A 159 27.62 26.31 16.36
C VAL A 159 27.47 25.34 17.54
N GLY A 160 28.31 25.48 18.56
CA GLY A 160 28.39 24.56 19.68
C GLY A 160 27.16 24.57 20.58
N LEU A 161 26.61 25.75 20.91
CA LEU A 161 25.42 25.86 21.74
C LEU A 161 24.18 25.27 21.04
N PRO A 162 23.85 25.64 19.78
CA PRO A 162 22.78 24.99 19.01
C PRO A 162 22.93 23.47 18.88
N PHE A 163 24.15 22.98 18.62
CA PHE A 163 24.41 21.55 18.49
C PHE A 163 24.20 20.80 19.81
N GLY A 164 24.75 21.32 20.91
CA GLY A 164 24.56 20.75 22.24
C GLY A 164 23.10 20.77 22.67
N ALA A 165 22.39 21.86 22.40
CA ALA A 165 20.97 22.01 22.69
C ALA A 165 20.11 21.04 21.88
N HIS A 166 20.43 20.85 20.60
CA HIS A 166 19.76 19.87 19.74
C HIS A 166 19.90 18.46 20.32
N ALA A 167 21.13 18.03 20.63
CA ALA A 167 21.42 16.72 21.21
C ALA A 167 20.73 16.53 22.57
N LEU A 168 20.80 17.53 23.45
CA LEU A 168 20.16 17.48 24.76
C LEU A 168 18.64 17.32 24.64
N GLY A 169 17.98 18.08 23.76
CA GLY A 169 16.54 17.98 23.55
C GLY A 169 16.10 16.59 23.07
N MET A 170 16.83 15.98 22.15
CA MET A 170 16.57 14.61 21.69
C MET A 170 16.75 13.58 22.80
N LEU A 171 17.84 13.70 23.57
CA LEU A 171 18.15 12.76 24.66
C LEU A 171 17.14 12.85 25.79
N LEU A 172 16.76 14.06 26.22
CA LEU A 172 15.73 14.25 27.25
C LEU A 172 14.38 13.67 26.84
N ARG A 173 14.04 13.69 25.54
CA ARG A 173 12.79 13.12 25.03
C ARG A 173 12.73 11.59 25.11
N LYS A 174 13.89 10.92 25.21
CA LYS A 174 13.99 9.47 25.42
C LYS A 174 13.81 9.05 26.88
N GLU A 175 13.56 9.99 27.79
CA GLU A 175 13.38 9.74 29.22
C GLU A 175 14.55 8.96 29.86
N PRO A 176 15.79 9.46 29.72
CA PRO A 176 17.02 8.71 29.99
C PRO A 176 17.23 8.37 31.48
N PHE A 177 16.39 8.87 32.37
CA PHE A 177 16.47 8.64 33.82
C PHE A 177 15.35 7.74 34.37
N LYS A 178 14.44 7.22 33.53
CA LYS A 178 13.24 6.49 34.00
C LYS A 178 13.52 5.16 34.71
N GLN A 179 14.68 4.53 34.49
CA GLN A 179 14.95 3.17 34.98
C GLN A 179 15.85 3.12 36.22
N GLY A 180 16.28 4.26 36.77
CA GLY A 180 17.17 4.30 37.93
C GLY A 180 18.59 3.73 37.70
N VAL A 181 18.88 3.23 36.50
CA VAL A 181 20.18 2.75 36.06
C VAL A 181 20.83 3.82 35.18
N LEU A 182 22.12 4.10 35.42
CA LEU A 182 22.93 4.94 34.54
C LEU A 182 23.12 4.24 33.19
N THR A 183 22.28 4.58 32.22
CA THR A 183 22.43 4.14 30.84
C THR A 183 23.41 5.04 30.10
N THR A 184 23.92 4.58 28.96
CA THR A 184 24.74 5.41 28.05
C THR A 184 24.02 6.71 27.69
N GLU A 185 22.70 6.68 27.47
CA GLU A 185 21.91 7.87 27.17
C GLU A 185 21.85 8.84 28.35
N SER A 186 21.77 8.35 29.59
CA SER A 186 21.83 9.18 30.81
C SER A 186 23.16 9.92 30.91
N ILE A 187 24.28 9.24 30.64
CA ILE A 187 25.62 9.83 30.68
C ILE A 187 25.75 10.92 29.60
N PHE A 188 25.34 10.64 28.37
CA PHE A 188 25.35 11.64 27.29
C PHE A 188 24.43 12.83 27.58
N THR A 189 23.30 12.61 28.25
CA THR A 189 22.39 13.70 28.66
C THR A 189 23.07 14.63 29.66
N VAL A 190 23.70 14.07 30.69
CA VAL A 190 24.46 14.87 31.68
C VAL A 190 25.60 15.60 30.99
N PHE A 191 26.34 14.93 30.11
CA PHE A 191 27.45 15.53 29.37
C PHE A 191 27.00 16.71 28.48
N THR A 192 25.93 16.52 27.71
CA THR A 192 25.37 17.56 26.82
C THR A 192 24.68 18.70 27.58
N MET A 193 24.30 18.50 28.84
CA MET A 193 23.86 19.56 29.74
C MET A 193 25.04 20.34 30.34
N VAL A 194 26.07 19.64 30.83
CA VAL A 194 27.18 20.23 31.58
C VAL A 194 28.22 20.90 30.67
N MET A 195 28.55 20.32 29.51
CA MET A 195 29.60 20.87 28.64
C MET A 195 29.29 22.28 28.11
N PRO A 196 28.07 22.58 27.63
CA PRO A 196 27.70 23.95 27.23
C PRO A 196 27.77 24.94 28.39
N LEU A 197 27.34 24.54 29.60
CA LEU A 197 27.45 25.37 30.81
C LEU A 197 28.90 25.70 31.12
N LEU A 198 29.79 24.70 31.08
CA LEU A 198 31.24 24.90 31.27
C LEU A 198 31.83 25.81 30.20
N GLY A 199 31.41 25.65 28.94
CA GLY A 199 31.84 26.51 27.83
C GLY A 199 31.44 27.98 28.02
N ILE A 200 30.17 28.23 28.38
CA ILE A 200 29.66 29.57 28.68
C ILE A 200 30.44 30.18 29.86
N MET A 201 30.66 29.41 30.93
CA MET A 201 31.40 29.86 32.11
C MET A 201 32.88 30.13 31.81
N ALA A 202 33.52 29.31 30.97
CA ALA A 202 34.90 29.52 30.56
C ALA A 202 35.07 30.82 29.76
N VAL A 203 34.19 31.07 28.79
CA VAL A 203 34.20 32.32 28.02
C VAL A 203 33.89 33.53 28.91
N ALA A 204 32.93 33.39 29.83
CA ALA A 204 32.60 34.41 30.81
C ALA A 204 33.79 34.74 31.73
N TYR A 205 34.51 33.73 32.22
CA TYR A 205 35.70 33.89 33.07
C TYR A 205 36.85 34.58 32.34
N VAL A 206 37.18 34.10 31.12
CA VAL A 206 38.21 34.72 30.28
C VAL A 206 37.88 36.19 30.05
N ARG A 207 36.62 36.50 29.73
CA ARG A 207 36.14 37.87 29.54
C ARG A 207 36.28 38.74 30.80
N GLN A 208 35.90 38.23 31.97
CA GLN A 208 36.04 38.99 33.22
C GLN A 208 37.52 39.34 33.49
N LYS A 209 38.43 38.40 33.25
CA LYS A 209 39.88 38.62 33.44
C LYS A 209 40.49 39.66 32.50
N TYR A 210 39.99 39.76 31.27
CA TYR A 210 40.39 40.84 30.36
C TYR A 210 40.03 42.24 30.90
N PHE A 211 38.89 42.37 31.58
CA PHE A 211 38.44 43.64 32.18
C PHE A 211 39.21 44.07 33.43
N GLU A 212 39.73 43.11 34.20
CA GLU A 212 40.58 43.39 35.36
C GLU A 212 41.94 43.99 34.94
N SER A 213 42.28 43.97 33.64
CA SER A 213 43.52 44.60 33.15
C SER A 213 43.40 46.14 33.11
N PRO A 214 44.33 46.88 33.74
CA PRO A 214 44.25 48.34 33.89
C PRO A 214 44.31 49.12 32.55
N THR A 215 44.71 48.49 31.45
CA THR A 215 44.79 49.09 30.11
C THR A 215 43.43 49.28 29.44
N VAL A 216 42.42 48.46 29.75
CA VAL A 216 41.11 48.48 29.06
C VAL A 216 40.10 49.41 29.73
N GLN A 217 40.19 49.57 31.06
CA GLN A 217 39.32 50.48 31.83
C GLN A 217 39.60 51.96 31.52
N ALA A 218 40.84 52.31 31.15
CA ALA A 218 41.19 53.67 30.76
C ALA A 218 40.71 54.05 29.34
N ALA A 219 40.53 53.07 28.45
CA ALA A 219 40.22 53.30 27.04
C ALA A 219 38.71 53.32 26.71
N SER A 220 37.87 52.68 27.52
CA SER A 220 36.46 52.41 27.16
C SER A 220 35.46 53.46 27.63
N GLY A 221 35.79 54.32 28.60
CA GLY A 221 34.93 55.43 29.08
C GLY A 221 33.58 55.02 29.69
N ILE A 222 33.21 53.74 29.64
CA ILE A 222 31.94 53.18 30.10
C ILE A 222 32.16 52.58 31.49
N ARG A 223 31.55 53.18 32.52
CA ARG A 223 31.52 52.64 33.90
C ARG A 223 30.47 51.55 34.05
N ALA A 224 30.55 50.49 33.26
CA ALA A 224 29.76 49.29 33.50
C ALA A 224 30.55 48.37 34.43
N ASP A 225 29.90 47.84 35.47
CA ASP A 225 30.49 46.82 36.34
C ASP A 225 30.81 45.56 35.51
N PRO A 226 32.09 45.15 35.39
CA PRO A 226 32.48 43.96 34.62
C PRO A 226 31.74 42.69 35.04
N ALA A 227 31.38 42.57 36.33
CA ALA A 227 30.64 41.43 36.83
C ALA A 227 29.19 41.42 36.30
N ALA A 228 28.52 42.57 36.28
CA ALA A 228 27.16 42.70 35.77
C ALA A 228 27.06 42.36 34.28
N VAL A 229 28.02 42.81 33.47
CA VAL A 229 28.05 42.53 32.02
C VAL A 229 28.33 41.05 31.75
N THR A 230 29.23 40.44 32.52
CA THR A 230 29.51 39.00 32.45
C THR A 230 28.28 38.18 32.82
N LEU A 231 27.56 38.58 33.86
CA LEU A 231 26.31 37.94 34.29
C LEU A 231 25.23 38.00 33.19
N VAL A 232 25.02 39.16 32.57
CA VAL A 232 24.06 39.33 31.47
C VAL A 232 24.39 38.40 30.30
N PHE A 233 25.67 38.29 29.95
CA PHE A 233 26.12 37.37 28.89
C PHE A 233 25.80 35.91 29.21
N VAL A 234 26.09 35.45 30.44
CA VAL A 234 25.78 34.08 30.87
C VAL A 234 24.27 33.83 30.78
N ILE A 235 23.45 34.77 31.26
CA ILE A 235 21.99 34.67 31.23
C ILE A 235 21.46 34.56 29.80
N ILE A 236 21.92 35.42 28.87
CA ILE A 236 21.48 35.40 27.47
C ILE A 236 21.85 34.06 26.80
N ASN A 237 23.08 33.59 26.95
CA ASN A 237 23.51 32.32 26.34
C ASN A 237 22.76 31.12 26.94
N LEU A 238 22.50 31.12 28.25
CA LEU A 238 21.72 30.08 28.89
C LEU A 238 20.26 30.06 28.40
N LEU A 239 19.67 31.24 28.19
CA LEU A 239 18.32 31.38 27.65
C LEU A 239 18.26 30.86 26.22
N ILE A 240 19.21 31.25 25.36
CA ILE A 240 19.31 30.77 23.97
C ILE A 240 19.44 29.24 23.95
N PHE A 241 20.35 28.69 24.77
CA PHE A 241 20.55 27.25 24.88
C PHE A 241 19.29 26.52 25.33
N THR A 242 18.58 27.06 26.32
CA THR A 242 17.34 26.47 26.85
C THR A 242 16.21 26.51 25.82
N VAL A 243 16.05 27.63 25.09
CA VAL A 243 15.07 27.76 24.01
C VAL A 243 15.37 26.76 22.88
N ALA A 244 16.64 26.65 22.46
CA ALA A 244 17.05 25.67 21.45
C ALA A 244 16.81 24.22 21.91
N ALA A 245 17.10 23.91 23.18
CA ALA A 245 16.92 22.57 23.73
C ALA A 245 15.44 22.21 23.84
N LEU A 246 14.59 23.15 24.28
CA LEU A 246 13.15 22.99 24.32
C LEU A 246 12.55 22.83 22.91
N ALA A 247 12.99 23.66 21.95
CA ALA A 247 12.56 23.54 20.56
C ALA A 247 12.93 22.16 19.97
N SER A 248 14.15 21.67 20.26
CA SER A 248 14.58 20.32 19.84
C SER A 248 13.73 19.23 20.50
N TYR A 249 13.48 19.32 21.81
CA TYR A 249 12.66 18.39 22.58
C TYR A 249 11.20 18.31 22.06
N LEU A 250 10.62 19.44 21.67
CA LEU A 250 9.26 19.50 21.13
C LEU A 250 9.17 19.04 19.67
N THR A 251 10.28 19.04 18.93
CA THR A 251 10.29 18.66 17.51
C THR A 251 10.57 17.17 17.33
N HIS A 252 11.54 16.62 18.05
CA HIS A 252 12.07 15.27 17.81
C HIS A 252 11.51 14.27 18.83
N ASP A 253 10.28 13.79 18.58
CA ASP A 253 9.69 12.69 19.35
C ASP A 253 9.97 11.34 18.64
N PRO A 254 10.88 10.51 19.17
CA PRO A 254 11.28 9.26 18.53
C PRO A 254 10.13 8.25 18.42
N VAL A 255 9.15 8.30 19.33
CA VAL A 255 7.98 7.42 19.29
C VAL A 255 7.08 7.80 18.13
N ILE A 256 6.79 9.10 17.99
CA ILE A 256 5.92 9.60 16.93
C ILE A 256 6.59 9.43 15.56
N ASP A 257 7.89 9.68 15.43
CA ASP A 257 8.60 9.49 14.17
C ASP A 257 8.63 8.02 13.74
N ASN A 258 8.79 7.09 14.68
CA ASN A 258 8.70 5.66 14.38
C ASN A 258 7.30 5.26 13.92
N TRP A 259 6.24 5.76 14.57
CA TRP A 259 4.87 5.50 14.14
C TRP A 259 4.53 6.15 12.80
N ARG A 260 5.01 7.37 12.53
CA ARG A 260 4.88 8.01 11.20
C ARG A 260 5.54 7.17 10.11
N LYS A 261 6.74 6.63 10.37
CA LYS A 261 7.43 5.73 9.44
C LYS A 261 6.65 4.43 9.24
N LYS A 262 6.18 3.80 10.32
CA LYS A 262 5.35 2.59 10.27
C LYS A 262 4.07 2.81 9.48
N LEU A 263 3.34 3.91 9.75
CA LEU A 263 2.13 4.25 9.01
C LEU A 263 2.43 4.47 7.53
N ARG A 264 3.49 5.21 7.19
CA ARG A 264 3.89 5.42 5.79
C ARG A 264 4.18 4.10 5.07
N LEU A 265 4.85 3.15 5.73
CA LEU A 265 5.11 1.82 5.18
C LEU A 265 3.81 1.03 5.02
N ALA A 266 2.96 0.98 6.06
CA ALA A 266 1.67 0.31 6.02
C ALA A 266 0.75 0.88 4.93
N THR A 267 0.74 2.20 4.71
CA THR A 267 -0.04 2.84 3.63
C THR A 267 0.46 2.42 2.25
N ARG A 268 1.78 2.34 2.06
CA ARG A 268 2.36 1.85 0.79
C ARG A 268 2.01 0.39 0.54
N ASP A 269 2.16 -0.46 1.55
CA ASP A 269 1.84 -1.88 1.45
C ASP A 269 0.35 -2.11 1.21
N LEU A 270 -0.52 -1.33 1.87
CA LEU A 270 -1.95 -1.34 1.63
C LEU A 270 -2.27 -1.05 0.16
N GLN A 271 -1.67 0.00 -0.42
CA GLN A 271 -1.88 0.33 -1.84
C GLN A 271 -1.42 -0.78 -2.79
N ILE A 272 -0.28 -1.42 -2.51
CA ILE A 272 0.25 -2.52 -3.32
C ILE A 272 -0.69 -3.73 -3.25
N ARG A 273 -1.11 -4.13 -2.05
CA ARG A 273 -1.99 -5.28 -1.85
C ARG A 273 -3.41 -5.02 -2.36
N GLN A 274 -3.91 -3.80 -2.24
CA GLN A 274 -5.20 -3.38 -2.80
C GLN A 274 -5.22 -3.54 -4.32
N ARG A 275 -4.15 -3.10 -5.01
CA ARG A 275 -4.02 -3.29 -6.48
C ARG A 275 -4.00 -4.77 -6.86
N ARG A 276 -3.18 -5.58 -6.18
CA ARG A 276 -3.13 -7.03 -6.43
C ARG A 276 -4.49 -7.70 -6.18
N PHE A 277 -5.18 -7.33 -5.11
CA PHE A 277 -6.51 -7.86 -4.81
C PHE A 277 -7.52 -7.48 -5.89
N ALA A 278 -7.51 -6.23 -6.36
CA ALA A 278 -8.36 -5.78 -7.46
C ALA A 278 -8.06 -6.51 -8.78
N GLU A 279 -6.78 -6.71 -9.12
CA GLU A 279 -6.36 -7.48 -10.32
C GLU A 279 -6.86 -8.92 -10.27
N VAL A 280 -6.74 -9.59 -9.12
CA VAL A 280 -7.24 -10.95 -8.91
C VAL A 280 -8.76 -11.00 -9.03
N GLN A 281 -9.47 -10.03 -8.46
CA GLN A 281 -10.92 -9.94 -8.54
C GLN A 281 -11.39 -9.72 -9.98
N GLU A 282 -10.73 -8.84 -10.73
CA GLU A 282 -11.03 -8.59 -12.14
C GLU A 282 -10.75 -9.83 -13.01
N ARG A 283 -9.61 -10.51 -12.78
CA ARG A 283 -9.28 -11.77 -13.44
C ARG A 283 -10.35 -12.83 -13.16
N GLN A 284 -10.78 -12.96 -11.90
CA GLN A 284 -11.83 -13.90 -11.52
C GLN A 284 -13.14 -13.58 -12.25
N GLY A 285 -13.55 -12.31 -12.31
CA GLY A 285 -14.74 -11.88 -13.05
C GLY A 285 -14.68 -12.22 -14.55
N ARG A 286 -13.51 -12.03 -15.18
CA ARG A 286 -13.28 -12.42 -16.58
C ARG A 286 -13.40 -13.93 -16.80
N VAL A 287 -12.80 -14.73 -15.90
CA VAL A 287 -12.82 -16.19 -16.00
C VAL A 287 -14.23 -16.75 -15.78
N VAL A 288 -14.98 -16.23 -14.80
CA VAL A 288 -16.39 -16.57 -14.60
C VAL A 288 -17.22 -16.27 -15.84
N SER A 289 -17.04 -15.09 -16.44
CA SER A 289 -17.75 -14.71 -17.66
C SER A 289 -17.44 -15.64 -18.84
N ARG A 290 -16.20 -16.11 -18.96
CA ARG A 290 -15.81 -17.09 -20.00
C ARG A 290 -16.45 -18.46 -19.76
N LEU A 291 -16.44 -18.94 -18.51
CA LEU A 291 -17.06 -20.21 -18.15
C LEU A 291 -18.55 -20.23 -18.45
N GLU A 292 -19.27 -19.17 -18.06
CA GLU A 292 -20.71 -19.05 -18.34
C GLU A 292 -21.00 -18.99 -19.84
N ARG A 293 -20.17 -18.28 -20.63
CA ARG A 293 -20.30 -18.28 -22.09
C ARG A 293 -20.08 -19.66 -22.71
N ALA A 294 -19.00 -20.36 -22.32
CA ALA A 294 -18.71 -21.70 -22.83
C ALA A 294 -19.81 -22.71 -22.48
N LYS A 295 -20.35 -22.61 -21.25
CA LYS A 295 -21.49 -23.42 -20.80
C LYS A 295 -22.75 -23.12 -21.62
N ALA A 296 -23.08 -21.84 -21.81
CA ALA A 296 -24.26 -21.42 -22.56
C ALA A 296 -24.17 -21.81 -24.04
N GLU A 297 -23.01 -21.62 -24.67
CA GLU A 297 -22.79 -21.99 -26.07
C GLU A 297 -22.96 -23.50 -26.28
N ARG A 298 -22.37 -24.31 -25.38
CA ARG A 298 -22.53 -25.77 -25.41
C ARG A 298 -23.99 -26.20 -25.24
N GLN A 299 -24.73 -25.57 -24.32
CA GLN A 299 -26.15 -25.87 -24.10
C GLN A 299 -27.00 -25.48 -25.31
N ASN A 300 -26.82 -24.27 -25.84
CA ASN A 300 -27.56 -23.79 -27.00
C ASN A 300 -27.34 -24.68 -28.23
N LYS A 301 -26.10 -25.13 -28.46
CA LYS A 301 -25.78 -26.04 -29.57
C LYS A 301 -26.37 -27.43 -29.37
N PHE A 302 -26.38 -27.94 -28.15
CA PHE A 302 -27.06 -29.19 -27.84
C PHE A 302 -28.57 -29.08 -28.11
N ASP A 303 -29.20 -28.00 -27.67
CA ASP A 303 -30.65 -27.78 -27.87
C ASP A 303 -31.00 -27.59 -29.35
N GLU A 304 -30.13 -26.94 -30.13
CA GLU A 304 -30.25 -26.85 -31.59
C GLU A 304 -30.23 -28.25 -32.23
N LYS A 305 -29.26 -29.10 -31.87
CA LYS A 305 -29.16 -30.48 -32.38
C LYS A 305 -30.30 -31.38 -31.91
N LYS A 306 -30.80 -31.16 -30.70
CA LYS A 306 -31.97 -31.86 -30.18
C LYS A 306 -33.20 -31.52 -31.01
N ARG A 307 -33.44 -30.24 -31.31
CA ARG A 307 -34.56 -29.82 -32.17
C ARG A 307 -34.42 -30.37 -33.59
N GLU A 308 -33.21 -30.38 -34.17
CA GLU A 308 -32.95 -31.02 -35.48
C GLU A 308 -33.26 -32.53 -35.48
N ALA A 309 -33.21 -33.21 -34.34
CA ALA A 309 -33.55 -34.62 -34.21
C ALA A 309 -35.04 -34.87 -33.95
N GLU A 310 -35.76 -33.88 -33.44
CA GLU A 310 -37.21 -33.92 -33.19
C GLU A 310 -38.04 -33.56 -34.44
N GLU A 311 -37.46 -32.82 -35.40
CA GLU A 311 -38.04 -32.47 -36.71
C GLU A 311 -37.92 -33.58 -37.77
#